data_AF-A0A5E4QBS4-F1
#
_entry.id   AF-A0A5E4QBS4-F1
#
_cell.length_a   1.000
_cell.length_b   1.000
_cell.length_c   1.000
_cell.angle_alpha   90.00
_cell.angle_beta   90.00
_cell.angle_gamma   90.00
#
_symmetry.space_group_name_H-M   'P 1'
#
loop_
_entity.id
_entity.type
_entity.pdbx_description
1 polymer ?
#
loop_
_entity_poly.entity_id
_entity_poly.type
_entity_poly.pdbx_seq_one_letter_code
_entity_poly.pdbx_strand_id
1 'polypeptide(L)'
;MKYSSAEGVFLTNTDEQEVTKLNNFSTRLSFESRFESGNLRKAIQIGPREYELILMPDVNSPKRHQWFYFEVKHMQQGRPYIFNIVNCEKSDSQFNFGMKPVMYSVKEAVLGRPGWVRAGSDICYYRNSYFYANLKSQNKCYLTVTFNINFPHTNDNMAMEFGTSSWDLPQKRTPLLLSQ
;
A
#
# COMPACT_ATOMS: atom_id res chain seq x y z
N MET A 1 28.37 -29.11 16.18
CA MET A 1 27.07 -28.42 16.32
C MET A 1 26.31 -28.58 15.02
N LYS A 2 25.18 -29.29 15.03
CA LYS A 2 24.31 -29.47 13.86
C LYS A 2 23.40 -28.24 13.76
N TYR A 3 23.47 -27.50 12.66
CA TYR A 3 22.47 -26.46 12.37
C TYR A 3 21.19 -27.16 11.92
N SER A 4 20.12 -26.97 12.70
CA SER A 4 18.76 -27.35 12.32
C SER A 4 18.32 -26.49 11.13
N SER A 5 17.95 -27.14 10.03
CA SER A 5 17.25 -26.52 8.91
C SER A 5 15.97 -25.87 9.44
N ALA A 6 15.83 -24.57 9.23
CA ALA A 6 14.53 -23.90 9.32
C ALA A 6 13.73 -24.31 8.09
N GLU A 7 12.56 -24.89 8.31
CA GLU A 7 11.63 -25.28 7.26
C GLU A 7 11.30 -24.06 6.41
N GLY A 8 11.53 -24.17 5.10
CA GLY A 8 11.15 -23.15 4.14
C GLY A 8 9.63 -23.04 4.12
N VAL A 9 9.10 -21.92 4.60
CA VAL A 9 7.72 -21.53 4.34
C VAL A 9 7.62 -21.34 2.83
N PHE A 10 7.03 -22.32 2.14
CA PHE A 10 6.66 -22.17 0.74
C PHE A 10 5.64 -21.03 0.66
N LEU A 11 6.06 -19.92 0.06
CA LEU A 11 5.16 -18.82 -0.28
C LEU A 11 4.29 -19.33 -1.44
N THR A 12 3.04 -19.67 -1.16
CA THR A 12 2.04 -20.00 -2.18
C THR A 12 1.00 -18.89 -2.20
N ASN A 13 0.63 -18.43 -3.38
CA ASN A 13 -0.42 -17.44 -3.55
C ASN A 13 -1.80 -18.10 -3.41
N THR A 14 -2.55 -17.69 -2.39
CA THR A 14 -3.90 -18.22 -2.11
C THR A 14 -4.98 -17.15 -2.27
N ASP A 15 -4.65 -16.00 -2.88
CA ASP A 15 -5.52 -14.84 -2.90
C ASP A 15 -6.86 -15.14 -3.59
N GLU A 16 -6.87 -15.91 -4.68
CA GLU A 16 -8.10 -16.34 -5.37
C GLU A 16 -9.01 -17.23 -4.49
N GLN A 17 -8.40 -18.08 -3.66
CA GLN A 17 -9.12 -19.00 -2.78
C GLN A 17 -9.66 -18.30 -1.52
N GLU A 18 -9.08 -17.17 -1.12
CA GLU A 18 -9.56 -16.36 0.00
C GLU A 18 -10.78 -15.52 -0.36
N VAL A 19 -10.89 -15.03 -1.60
CA VAL A 19 -12.05 -14.25 -2.08
C VAL A 19 -13.36 -15.05 -1.96
N THR A 20 -13.30 -16.38 -2.02
CA THR A 20 -14.47 -17.28 -1.95
C THR A 20 -14.82 -17.77 -0.54
N LYS A 21 -13.97 -17.56 0.47
CA LYS A 21 -14.23 -18.02 1.84
C LYS A 21 -15.04 -16.97 2.61
N LEU A 22 -16.23 -17.34 3.07
CA LEU A 22 -17.06 -16.52 3.97
C LEU A 22 -16.39 -16.42 5.35
N ASN A 23 -15.45 -15.48 5.49
CA ASN A 23 -14.79 -15.20 6.76
C ASN A 23 -15.56 -14.16 7.58
N ASN A 24 -15.65 -14.41 8.89
CA ASN A 24 -16.12 -13.49 9.93
C ASN A 24 -15.66 -12.05 9.62
N PHE A 25 -16.61 -11.15 9.39
CA PHE A 25 -16.33 -9.78 8.95
C PHE A 25 -15.48 -9.05 9.99
N SER A 26 -14.18 -8.90 9.71
CA SER A 26 -13.34 -7.95 10.42
C SER A 26 -13.79 -6.55 10.06
N THR A 27 -14.00 -5.69 11.07
CA THR A 27 -14.35 -4.28 10.86
C THR A 27 -13.16 -3.43 10.41
N ARG A 28 -11.96 -4.02 10.36
CA ARG A 28 -10.68 -3.36 10.09
C ARG A 28 -10.03 -3.91 8.82
N LEU A 29 -9.40 -3.03 8.04
CA LEU A 29 -8.59 -3.39 6.90
C LEU A 29 -7.38 -4.24 7.33
N SER A 30 -7.06 -5.22 6.52
CA SER A 30 -5.81 -6.00 6.65
C SER A 30 -4.83 -5.55 5.59
N PHE A 31 -3.55 -5.50 5.93
CA PHE A 31 -2.49 -5.04 5.04
C PHE A 31 -1.41 -6.11 4.94
N GLU A 32 -0.94 -6.40 3.72
CA GLU A 32 0.14 -7.34 3.46
C GLU A 32 1.19 -6.70 2.54
N SER A 33 2.46 -7.03 2.76
CA SER A 33 3.59 -6.49 2.00
C SER A 33 4.79 -7.43 1.94
N ARG A 34 4.67 -8.65 2.46
CA ARG A 34 5.69 -9.72 2.43
C ARG A 34 5.68 -10.44 1.09
N PHE A 35 5.79 -9.67 0.02
CA PHE A 35 5.92 -10.13 -1.35
C PHE A 35 6.99 -9.29 -2.05
N GLU A 36 7.41 -9.72 -3.24
CA GLU A 36 8.45 -9.03 -3.98
C GLU A 36 8.07 -7.57 -4.26
N SER A 37 8.99 -6.66 -3.97
CA SER A 37 8.78 -5.21 -4.04
C SER A 37 7.75 -4.65 -3.07
N GLY A 38 7.18 -5.41 -2.13
CA GLY A 38 6.35 -4.84 -1.06
C GLY A 38 7.19 -4.02 -0.07
N ASN A 39 6.69 -2.88 0.38
CA ASN A 39 7.43 -1.99 1.29
C ASN A 39 6.64 -1.35 2.44
N LEU A 40 5.46 -1.86 2.81
CA LEU A 40 4.74 -1.38 3.99
C LEU A 40 5.26 -2.07 5.26
N ARG A 41 5.78 -1.27 6.20
CA ARG A 41 6.29 -1.76 7.49
C ARG A 41 5.18 -1.95 8.51
N LYS A 42 4.25 -1.00 8.59
CA LYS A 42 3.20 -0.97 9.62
C LYS A 42 1.98 -0.17 9.15
N ALA A 43 0.80 -0.68 9.49
CA ALA A 43 -0.47 0.05 9.37
C ALA A 43 -1.13 0.16 10.75
N ILE A 44 -1.36 1.40 11.20
CA ILE A 44 -1.96 1.72 12.49
C ILE A 44 -3.32 2.36 12.22
N GLN A 45 -4.39 1.74 12.71
CA GLN A 45 -5.71 2.36 12.66
C GLN A 45 -5.80 3.43 13.75
N ILE A 46 -6.01 4.68 13.36
CA ILE A 46 -6.10 5.84 14.26
C ILE A 46 -7.51 6.42 14.34
N GLY A 47 -8.40 6.00 13.44
CA GLY A 47 -9.82 6.32 13.45
C GLY A 47 -10.66 5.21 12.83
N PRO A 48 -11.99 5.36 12.75
CA PRO A 48 -12.88 4.29 12.27
C PRO A 48 -12.49 3.72 10.90
N ARG A 49 -12.01 4.57 9.98
CA ARG A 49 -11.52 4.20 8.63
C ARG A 49 -10.25 4.95 8.25
N GLU A 50 -9.50 5.38 9.25
CA GLU A 50 -8.29 6.18 9.07
C GLU A 50 -7.07 5.41 9.54
N TYR A 51 -6.04 5.37 8.70
CA TYR A 51 -4.83 4.58 8.92
C TYR A 51 -3.57 5.42 8.72
N GLU A 52 -2.68 5.37 9.69
CA GLU A 52 -1.29 5.76 9.50
C GLU A 52 -0.49 4.59 8.95
N LEU A 53 0.21 4.85 7.85
CA LEU A 53 1.03 3.90 7.12
C LEU A 53 2.49 4.31 7.26
N ILE A 54 3.34 3.36 7.65
CA ILE A 54 4.77 3.55 7.78
C ILE A 54 5.45 2.65 6.76
N LEU A 55 6.20 3.24 5.83
CA LEU A 55 6.94 2.51 4.81
C LEU A 55 8.28 2.01 5.35
N MET A 56 8.77 0.90 4.79
CA MET A 56 10.14 0.44 4.98
C MET A 56 11.10 1.33 4.18
N PRO A 57 12.29 1.63 4.73
CA PRO A 57 13.34 2.27 3.97
C PRO A 57 13.86 1.39 2.84
N ASP A 58 14.14 2.03 1.71
CA ASP A 58 14.81 1.39 0.59
C ASP A 58 16.23 1.01 1.02
N VAL A 59 16.56 -0.28 0.86
CA VAL A 59 17.85 -0.88 1.19
C VAL A 59 19.00 -0.17 0.47
N ASN A 60 18.75 0.31 -0.76
CA ASN A 60 19.75 0.93 -1.63
C ASN A 60 19.67 2.45 -1.67
N SER A 61 18.65 3.05 -1.05
CA SER A 61 18.42 4.49 -1.09
C SER A 61 17.68 4.97 0.15
N PRO A 62 18.36 5.08 1.31
CA PRO A 62 17.75 5.49 2.58
C PRO A 62 17.17 6.92 2.57
N LYS A 63 17.25 7.66 1.45
CA LYS A 63 16.80 9.05 1.28
C LYS A 63 15.68 9.21 0.23
N ARG A 64 15.05 8.13 -0.25
CA ARG A 64 14.13 8.19 -1.42
C ARG A 64 12.84 7.37 -1.23
N HIS A 65 12.13 7.54 -0.12
CA HIS A 65 10.78 6.97 0.05
C HIS A 65 9.76 7.81 -0.71
N GLN A 66 9.52 7.48 -1.97
CA GLN A 66 8.47 8.09 -2.80
C GLN A 66 7.64 7.05 -3.54
N TRP A 67 7.79 5.78 -3.17
CA TRP A 67 7.02 4.70 -3.75
C TRP A 67 6.46 3.85 -2.62
N PHE A 68 5.29 3.30 -2.83
CA PHE A 68 4.71 2.29 -1.96
C PHE A 68 4.14 1.18 -2.82
N TYR A 69 4.20 -0.03 -2.28
CA TYR A 69 3.48 -1.18 -2.81
C TYR A 69 3.07 -2.09 -1.66
N PHE A 70 1.76 -2.28 -1.50
CA PHE A 70 1.18 -3.16 -0.50
C PHE A 70 -0.19 -3.63 -0.95
N GLU A 71 -0.66 -4.70 -0.34
CA GLU A 71 -2.01 -5.22 -0.51
C GLU A 71 -2.91 -4.75 0.64
N VAL A 72 -4.18 -4.52 0.33
CA VAL A 72 -5.27 -4.24 1.27
C VAL A 72 -6.36 -5.29 1.09
N LYS A 73 -6.87 -5.85 2.19
CA LYS A 73 -8.01 -6.79 2.23
C LYS A 73 -9.09 -6.30 3.21
N HIS A 74 -10.26 -6.94 3.17
CA HIS A 74 -11.40 -6.70 4.09
C HIS A 74 -11.97 -5.27 4.03
N MET A 75 -11.92 -4.64 2.85
CA MET A 75 -12.54 -3.34 2.63
C MET A 75 -14.05 -3.43 2.43
N GLN A 76 -14.73 -2.31 2.68
CA GLN A 76 -16.16 -2.14 2.42
C GLN A 76 -16.38 -1.16 1.27
N GLN A 77 -17.17 -1.57 0.27
CA GLN A 77 -17.59 -0.70 -0.82
C GLN A 77 -18.46 0.46 -0.29
N GLY A 78 -18.35 1.63 -0.95
CA GLY A 78 -19.19 2.79 -0.66
C GLY A 78 -18.83 3.53 0.62
N ARG A 79 -17.71 3.18 1.26
CA ARG A 79 -17.21 3.85 2.46
C ARG A 79 -15.77 4.31 2.22
N PRO A 80 -15.48 5.63 2.24
CA PRO A 80 -14.12 6.12 2.07
C PRO A 80 -13.24 5.74 3.26
N TYR A 81 -11.98 5.43 2.96
CA TYR A 81 -10.88 5.24 3.90
C TYR A 81 -9.86 6.37 3.73
N ILE A 82 -9.22 6.78 4.81
CA ILE A 82 -8.18 7.81 4.80
C ILE A 82 -6.85 7.13 5.09
N PHE A 83 -5.90 7.24 4.17
CA PHE A 83 -4.54 6.74 4.35
C PHE A 83 -3.57 7.90 4.50
N ASN A 84 -2.78 7.85 5.58
CA ASN A 84 -1.75 8.82 5.93
C ASN A 84 -0.39 8.11 5.87
N ILE A 85 0.41 8.30 4.81
CA ILE A 85 1.79 7.81 4.80
C ILE A 85 2.65 8.86 5.51
N VAL A 86 3.16 8.54 6.70
CA VAL A 86 3.67 9.55 7.66
C VAL A 86 5.18 9.73 7.66
N ASN A 87 5.93 8.89 6.94
CA ASN A 87 7.39 8.92 6.92
C ASN A 87 7.97 9.31 5.56
N CYS A 88 7.34 10.26 4.86
CA CYS A 88 7.87 10.80 3.61
C CYS A 88 9.04 11.76 3.87
N GLU A 89 10.08 11.68 3.03
CA GLU A 89 11.32 12.44 3.25
C GLU A 89 11.53 13.61 2.29
N LYS A 90 10.94 13.56 1.09
CA LYS A 90 11.16 14.61 0.09
C LYS A 90 10.37 15.86 0.44
N SER A 91 10.99 17.01 0.27
CA SER A 91 10.33 18.30 0.46
C SER A 91 9.16 18.53 -0.51
N ASP A 92 9.17 17.86 -1.66
CA ASP A 92 8.14 17.97 -2.69
C ASP A 92 7.72 16.58 -3.17
N SER A 93 6.47 16.47 -3.63
CA SER A 93 5.81 15.22 -3.99
C SER A 93 5.12 15.34 -5.34
N GLN A 94 5.17 14.30 -6.16
CA GLN A 94 4.45 14.29 -7.44
C GLN A 94 2.92 14.38 -7.26
N PHE A 95 2.41 14.06 -6.06
CA PHE A 95 1.01 14.29 -5.71
C PHE A 95 0.62 15.76 -5.79
N ASN A 96 1.54 16.70 -5.55
CA ASN A 96 1.31 18.14 -5.73
C ASN A 96 1.08 18.52 -7.20
N PHE A 97 1.46 17.66 -8.14
CA PHE A 97 1.33 17.86 -9.59
C PHE A 97 0.26 16.95 -10.20
N GLY A 98 -0.71 16.50 -9.41
CA GLY A 98 -1.86 15.75 -9.89
C GLY A 98 -1.65 14.25 -10.06
N MET A 99 -0.50 13.72 -9.63
CA MET A 99 -0.35 12.26 -9.51
C MET A 99 -1.37 11.69 -8.52
N LYS A 100 -1.68 10.41 -8.70
CA LYS A 100 -2.66 9.67 -7.90
C LYS A 100 -2.16 8.26 -7.62
N PRO A 101 -2.46 7.68 -6.44
CA PRO A 101 -2.23 6.25 -6.22
C PRO A 101 -2.91 5.44 -7.31
N VAL A 102 -2.42 4.24 -7.57
CA VAL A 102 -3.08 3.27 -8.44
C VAL A 102 -3.49 2.06 -7.62
N MET A 103 -4.61 1.45 -7.99
CA MET A 103 -5.09 0.21 -7.38
C MET A 103 -5.32 -0.84 -8.46
N TYR A 104 -5.11 -2.10 -8.09
CA TYR A 104 -5.47 -3.26 -8.89
C TYR A 104 -6.43 -4.13 -8.08
N SER A 105 -7.59 -4.44 -8.67
CA SER A 105 -8.60 -5.31 -8.09
C SER A 105 -8.42 -6.74 -8.58
N VAL A 106 -8.19 -7.68 -7.66
CA VAL A 106 -8.17 -9.11 -7.98
C VAL A 106 -9.54 -9.55 -8.50
N LYS A 107 -10.62 -9.07 -7.89
CA LYS A 107 -11.98 -9.39 -8.33
C LYS A 107 -12.27 -8.93 -9.76
N GLU A 108 -11.87 -7.72 -10.15
CA GLU A 108 -12.02 -7.26 -11.54
C GLU A 108 -11.20 -8.10 -12.52
N ALA A 109 -9.98 -8.49 -12.13
CA ALA A 109 -9.13 -9.35 -12.95
C ALA A 109 -9.76 -10.72 -13.22
N VAL A 110 -10.29 -11.38 -12.18
CA VAL A 110 -11.01 -12.67 -12.30
C VAL A 110 -12.26 -12.52 -13.17
N LEU A 111 -12.92 -11.37 -13.14
CA LEU A 111 -14.06 -11.05 -14.01
C LEU A 111 -13.66 -10.65 -15.44
N GLY A 112 -12.40 -10.86 -15.83
CA GLY A 112 -11.89 -10.59 -17.18
C GLY A 112 -11.59 -9.11 -17.47
N ARG A 113 -11.49 -8.26 -16.44
CA ARG A 113 -11.17 -6.83 -16.55
C ARG A 113 -9.90 -6.47 -15.76
N PRO A 114 -8.76 -7.15 -16.00
CA PRO A 114 -7.52 -6.84 -15.30
C PRO A 114 -7.04 -5.43 -15.65
N GLY A 115 -6.65 -4.65 -14.65
CA GLY A 115 -6.12 -3.31 -14.89
C GLY A 115 -5.79 -2.54 -13.63
N TRP A 116 -4.74 -1.73 -13.73
CA TRP A 116 -4.42 -0.71 -12.74
C TRP A 116 -5.26 0.52 -13.01
N VAL A 117 -5.96 1.01 -11.99
CA VAL A 117 -6.80 2.20 -12.08
C VAL A 117 -6.29 3.28 -11.14
N ARG A 118 -6.31 4.55 -11.61
CA ARG A 118 -6.01 5.70 -10.74
C ARG A 118 -7.09 5.77 -9.66
N ALA A 119 -6.65 5.86 -8.41
CA ALA A 119 -7.48 5.98 -7.23
C ALA A 119 -7.06 7.23 -6.44
N GLY A 120 -7.77 7.55 -5.36
CA GLY A 120 -7.39 8.71 -4.54
C GLY A 120 -8.19 9.97 -4.87
N SER A 121 -8.76 10.57 -3.83
CA SER A 121 -9.22 11.96 -3.80
C SER A 121 -8.61 12.69 -2.61
N ASP A 122 -8.77 14.02 -2.59
CA ASP A 122 -8.39 14.86 -1.46
C ASP A 122 -6.94 14.66 -1.01
N ILE A 123 -6.05 14.61 -2.00
CA ILE A 123 -4.63 14.31 -1.77
C ILE A 123 -3.92 15.55 -1.26
N CYS A 124 -3.32 15.45 -0.08
CA CYS A 124 -2.58 16.52 0.58
C CYS A 124 -1.17 16.06 0.91
N TYR A 125 -0.18 16.94 0.75
CA TYR A 125 1.21 16.69 1.14
C TYR A 125 1.70 17.82 2.04
N TYR A 126 2.07 17.49 3.29
CA TYR A 126 2.41 18.50 4.29
C TYR A 126 3.44 18.00 5.30
N ARG A 127 4.13 18.93 5.95
CA ARG A 127 5.11 18.62 6.99
C ARG A 127 4.42 18.18 8.28
N ASN A 128 4.93 17.12 8.90
CA ASN A 128 4.40 16.62 10.18
C ASN A 128 5.40 16.81 11.34
N SER A 129 5.01 16.35 12.53
CA SER A 129 5.80 16.47 13.78
C SER A 129 6.66 15.24 14.07
N TYR A 130 6.72 14.25 13.18
CA TYR A 130 7.59 13.10 13.32
C TYR A 130 9.01 13.46 12.90
N PHE A 131 10.00 13.23 13.77
CA PHE A 131 11.40 13.56 13.51
C PHE A 131 12.20 12.33 13.12
N TYR A 132 13.21 12.52 12.27
CA TYR A 132 14.21 11.50 12.00
C TYR A 132 14.94 11.11 13.29
N ALA A 133 15.12 9.81 13.51
CA ALA A 133 15.94 9.31 14.61
C ALA A 133 17.33 9.96 14.55
N ASN A 134 17.82 10.46 15.69
CA ASN A 134 19.13 11.10 15.85
C ASN A 134 19.37 12.43 15.10
N LEU A 135 18.34 13.05 14.51
CA LEU A 135 18.46 14.34 13.79
C LEU A 135 17.51 15.42 14.32
N LYS A 136 17.02 15.28 15.55
CA LYS A 136 16.18 16.29 16.23
C LYS A 136 16.85 17.66 16.30
N SER A 137 18.17 17.71 16.50
CA SER A 137 18.96 18.94 16.54
C SER A 137 19.00 19.71 15.21
N GLN A 138 18.73 19.03 14.09
CA GLN A 138 18.70 19.60 12.74
C GLN A 138 17.28 20.01 12.31
N ASN A 139 16.29 19.89 13.20
CA ASN A 139 14.87 20.17 12.94
C ASN A 139 14.35 19.56 11.62
N LYS A 140 14.84 18.37 11.26
CA LYS A 140 14.33 17.62 10.11
C LYS A 140 13.14 16.79 10.57
N CYS A 141 11.97 17.09 10.01
CA CYS A 141 10.76 16.30 10.20
C CYS A 141 10.44 15.53 8.93
N TYR A 142 9.70 14.44 9.08
CA TYR A 142 9.02 13.80 7.97
C TYR A 142 7.86 14.66 7.46
N LEU A 143 7.39 14.28 6.28
CA LEU A 143 6.16 14.77 5.68
C LEU A 143 5.13 13.64 5.66
N THR A 144 3.88 14.04 5.57
CA THR A 144 2.74 13.15 5.40
C THR A 144 2.13 13.38 4.02
N VAL A 145 1.89 12.28 3.28
CA VAL A 145 0.87 12.29 2.23
C VAL A 145 -0.42 11.68 2.78
N THR A 146 -1.52 12.41 2.65
CA THR A 146 -2.87 11.97 2.99
C THR A 146 -3.68 11.84 1.72
N PHE A 147 -4.48 10.78 1.59
CA PHE A 147 -5.42 10.62 0.49
C PHE A 147 -6.61 9.75 0.89
N ASN A 148 -7.76 10.03 0.28
CA ASN A 148 -9.00 9.29 0.45
C ASN A 148 -9.10 8.16 -0.59
N ILE A 149 -9.41 6.96 -0.15
CA ILE A 149 -9.59 5.77 -1.00
C ILE A 149 -11.02 5.26 -0.92
N ASN A 150 -11.63 5.12 -2.08
CA ASN A 150 -12.89 4.41 -2.27
C ASN A 150 -12.63 3.08 -2.95
N PHE A 151 -12.94 1.99 -2.25
CA PHE A 151 -12.82 0.66 -2.83
C PHE A 151 -14.10 0.31 -3.63
N PRO A 152 -13.97 -0.17 -4.88
CA PRO A 152 -15.11 -0.51 -5.72
C PRO A 152 -15.84 -1.79 -5.26
N HIS A 153 -15.20 -2.66 -4.48
CA HIS A 153 -15.76 -3.95 -4.07
C HIS A 153 -15.54 -4.22 -2.59
N THR A 154 -16.55 -4.78 -1.92
CA THR A 154 -16.41 -5.29 -0.56
C THR A 154 -15.68 -6.64 -0.59
N ASN A 155 -14.79 -6.87 0.37
CA ASN A 155 -14.01 -8.11 0.54
C ASN A 155 -13.23 -8.51 -0.73
N ASP A 156 -12.64 -7.53 -1.40
CA ASP A 156 -11.68 -7.77 -2.46
C ASP A 156 -10.25 -7.86 -1.90
N ASN A 157 -9.34 -8.31 -2.74
CA ASN A 157 -7.91 -8.21 -2.54
C ASN A 157 -7.39 -7.12 -3.47
N MET A 158 -6.89 -6.02 -2.89
CA MET A 158 -6.50 -4.83 -3.63
C MET A 158 -5.01 -4.57 -3.49
N ALA A 159 -4.27 -4.68 -4.59
CA ALA A 159 -2.91 -4.17 -4.66
C ALA A 159 -2.95 -2.64 -4.82
N MET A 160 -2.12 -1.93 -4.07
CA MET A 160 -2.04 -0.47 -4.10
C MET A 160 -0.60 -0.03 -4.33
N GLU A 161 -0.38 0.80 -5.34
CA GLU A 161 0.94 1.29 -5.74
C GLU A 161 1.00 2.81 -5.89
N PHE A 162 2.21 3.34 -5.75
CA PHE A 162 2.48 4.72 -6.12
C PHE A 162 2.33 4.90 -7.63
N GLY A 163 1.51 5.86 -8.03
CA GLY A 163 1.32 6.18 -9.43
C GLY A 163 2.54 6.87 -10.02
N THR A 164 3.14 6.32 -11.07
CA THR A 164 4.12 7.00 -11.92
C THR A 164 3.45 7.49 -13.22
N SER A 165 4.08 8.40 -13.95
CA SER A 165 3.61 8.84 -15.28
C SER A 165 3.73 7.74 -16.34
N SER A 166 4.48 6.66 -16.09
CA SER A 166 4.72 5.58 -17.04
C SER A 166 3.59 4.54 -17.14
N TRP A 167 2.48 4.72 -16.41
CA TRP A 167 1.33 3.82 -16.42
C TRP A 167 0.40 3.97 -17.64
N ASP A 168 0.73 4.83 -18.60
CA ASP A 168 0.04 4.93 -19.91
C ASP A 168 0.37 3.76 -20.87
N LEU A 169 1.00 2.68 -20.38
CA LEU A 169 1.30 1.46 -21.16
C LEU A 169 0.45 0.28 -20.65
N PRO A 170 -0.56 -0.19 -21.42
CA PRO A 170 -1.64 -1.04 -20.89
C PRO A 170 -1.30 -2.49 -20.50
N GLN A 171 -0.05 -2.92 -20.32
CA GLN A 171 0.24 -4.38 -20.34
C GLN A 171 1.30 -4.98 -19.41
N LYS A 172 1.94 -4.28 -18.47
CA LYS A 172 3.19 -4.85 -17.91
C LYS A 172 3.26 -5.38 -16.48
N ARG A 173 2.23 -5.32 -15.64
CA ARG A 173 2.27 -6.05 -14.35
C ARG A 173 0.89 -6.51 -13.93
N THR A 174 0.57 -7.78 -14.14
CA THR A 174 -0.30 -8.47 -13.19
C THR A 174 0.39 -8.36 -11.82
N PRO A 175 -0.29 -7.94 -10.74
CA PRO A 175 0.29 -8.00 -9.41
C PRO A 175 0.87 -9.39 -9.19
N LEU A 176 2.04 -9.48 -8.57
CA LEU A 176 2.66 -10.78 -8.26
C LEU A 176 1.77 -11.64 -7.34
N LEU A 177 0.73 -11.03 -6.75
CA LEU A 177 -0.44 -11.61 -6.09
C LEU A 177 -1.30 -12.53 -6.99
N LEU A 178 -0.99 -12.70 -8.27
CA LEU A 178 -1.69 -13.61 -9.19
C LEU A 178 -0.75 -14.55 -9.95
N SER A 179 0.57 -14.49 -9.70
CA SER A 179 1.57 -15.16 -10.55
C SER A 179 2.36 -16.28 -9.86
N GLN A 180 1.81 -16.91 -8.82
CA GLN A 180 2.37 -18.11 -8.20
C GLN A 180 1.28 -19.15 -7.99
#